data_AF-A0A2T1EU39-F1
#
_entry.id   AF-A0A2T1EU39-F1
#
_cell.length_a   1.000
_cell.length_b   1.000
_cell.length_c   1.000
_cell.angle_alpha   90.00
_cell.angle_beta   90.00
_cell.angle_gamma   90.00
#
_symmetry.space_group_name_H-M   'P 1'
#
loop_
_entity.id
_entity.type
_entity.pdbx_description
1 polymer ?
#
loop_
_entity_poly.entity_id
_entity_poly.type
_entity_poly.pdbx_seq_one_letter_code
_entity_poly.pdbx_strand_id
1 'polypeptide(L)'
;MYLDYRKLTSETKQKIISAFNDGMECRKIPNYLGVSERAVSRVLKEADINTKRRNRYSLNESYFDVIDSHSKAYLLGLIAADGCVTNTNSVAFESIDKELTEMLSIELQYSGEIRVVQPQNYAPHYRINFSSEQLARSLRGYGIITGRTFSGVTYFPNLKYLGSYVLGYFDGDGCAYANKGRSGGLVCIVGSFELACELAMHLGMGSVQEHVFKKVYYWRIFSRKNIQAFYDFVYKYPQLGLQRKKNKIEAILGSYKHG
;
A
#
# COMPACT_ATOMS: atom_id res chain seq x y z
N MET A 1 43.32 12.27 1.07
CA MET A 1 43.28 12.82 2.43
C MET A 1 41.90 13.44 2.62
N TYR A 2 41.10 12.95 3.57
CA TYR A 2 39.74 13.45 3.77
C TYR A 2 39.74 14.80 4.49
N LEU A 3 38.83 15.69 4.11
CA LEU A 3 38.63 16.99 4.77
C LEU A 3 37.89 16.81 6.09
N ASP A 4 38.45 17.37 7.17
CA ASP A 4 37.80 17.41 8.48
C ASP A 4 36.78 18.54 8.59
N TYR A 5 35.85 18.40 9.54
CA TYR A 5 34.75 19.34 9.77
C TYR A 5 35.21 20.81 9.86
N ARG A 6 36.33 21.08 10.53
CA ARG A 6 36.87 22.43 10.72
C ARG A 6 37.34 23.09 9.42
N LYS A 7 37.55 22.31 8.37
CA LYS A 7 38.01 22.76 7.05
C LYS A 7 36.87 22.86 6.04
N LEU A 8 35.62 22.54 6.42
CA LEU A 8 34.48 22.59 5.52
C LEU A 8 33.97 24.01 5.33
N THR A 9 33.77 24.42 4.07
CA THR A 9 33.05 25.64 3.73
C THR A 9 31.54 25.45 3.86
N SER A 10 30.78 26.55 3.93
CA SER A 10 29.31 26.50 3.94
C SER A 10 28.74 25.78 2.71
N GLU A 11 29.37 25.94 1.55
CA GLU A 11 28.98 25.27 0.31
C GLU A 11 29.16 23.75 0.42
N THR A 12 30.29 23.28 0.96
CA THR A 12 30.52 21.84 1.14
C THR A 12 29.57 21.24 2.16
N LYS A 13 29.24 21.98 3.24
CA LYS A 13 28.20 21.55 4.19
C LYS A 13 26.84 21.39 3.50
N GLN A 14 26.48 22.29 2.59
CA GLN A 14 25.24 22.14 1.83
C GLN A 14 25.27 20.99 0.82
N LYS A 15 26.41 20.74 0.17
CA LYS A 15 26.58 19.54 -0.69
C LYS A 15 26.40 18.24 0.10
N ILE A 16 26.85 18.19 1.36
CA ILE A 16 26.60 17.03 2.26
C ILE A 16 25.10 16.86 2.52
N ILE A 17 24.38 17.95 2.82
CA ILE A 17 22.95 17.93 3.11
C ILE A 17 22.15 17.55 1.85
N SER A 18 22.45 18.14 0.70
CA SER A 18 21.84 17.78 -0.59
C SER A 18 22.10 16.33 -0.91
N ALA A 19 23.35 15.86 -0.92
CA ALA A 19 23.65 14.46 -1.25
C ALA A 19 22.87 13.48 -0.36
N PHE A 20 22.77 13.77 0.94
CA PHE A 20 21.95 12.96 1.84
C PHE A 20 20.46 13.03 1.50
N ASN A 21 19.92 14.22 1.19
CA ASN A 21 18.52 14.44 0.81
C ASN A 21 18.14 13.85 -0.55
N ASP A 22 19.10 13.79 -1.47
CA ASP A 22 18.99 13.19 -2.80
C ASP A 22 19.11 11.66 -2.74
N GLY A 23 19.15 11.08 -1.54
CA GLY A 23 19.08 9.63 -1.32
C GLY A 23 20.43 8.92 -1.24
N MET A 24 21.56 9.64 -1.22
CA MET A 24 22.86 9.01 -1.04
C MET A 24 23.03 8.46 0.38
N GLU A 25 23.45 7.20 0.48
CA GLU A 25 23.73 6.55 1.77
C GLU A 25 24.85 7.29 2.53
N CYS A 26 24.67 7.50 3.85
CA CYS A 26 25.65 8.21 4.69
C CYS A 26 27.08 7.67 4.55
N ARG A 27 27.25 6.36 4.38
CA ARG A 27 28.56 5.70 4.24
C ARG A 27 29.25 6.01 2.90
N LYS A 28 28.52 6.46 1.88
CA LYS A 28 29.06 6.79 0.55
C LYS A 28 29.45 8.26 0.43
N ILE A 29 28.77 9.15 1.18
CA ILE A 29 29.02 10.60 1.17
C ILE A 29 30.49 10.99 1.45
N PRO A 30 31.20 10.39 2.44
CA PRO A 30 32.61 10.68 2.71
C PRO A 30 33.50 10.53 1.47
N ASN A 31 33.34 9.40 0.78
CA ASN A 31 34.11 9.08 -0.43
C ASN A 31 33.70 9.98 -1.60
N TYR A 32 32.40 10.26 -1.73
CA TYR A 32 31.85 11.09 -2.81
C TYR A 32 32.33 12.54 -2.75
N LEU A 33 32.39 13.13 -1.55
CA LEU A 33 32.75 14.54 -1.36
C LEU A 33 34.18 14.76 -0.85
N GLY A 34 34.95 13.70 -0.62
CA GLY A 34 36.30 13.81 -0.07
C GLY A 34 36.34 14.37 1.36
N VAL A 35 35.32 14.09 2.17
CA VAL A 35 35.18 14.57 3.57
C VAL A 35 35.23 13.41 4.56
N SER A 36 35.58 13.67 5.82
CA SER A 36 35.63 12.62 6.85
C SER A 36 34.23 12.23 7.33
N GLU A 37 34.03 10.96 7.70
CA GLU A 37 32.75 10.44 8.24
C GLU A 37 32.25 11.25 9.46
N ARG A 38 33.19 11.67 10.31
CA ARG A 38 32.89 12.54 11.46
C ARG A 38 32.35 13.89 11.03
N ALA A 39 32.87 14.44 9.93
CA ALA A 39 32.41 15.72 9.39
C ALA A 39 30.98 15.60 8.83
N VAL A 40 30.71 14.55 8.06
CA VAL A 40 29.35 14.24 7.55
C VAL A 40 28.36 14.11 8.71
N SER A 41 28.68 13.28 9.70
CA SER A 41 27.80 13.03 10.86
C SER A 41 27.48 14.30 11.63
N ARG A 42 28.48 15.18 11.79
CA ARG A 42 28.30 16.46 12.50
C ARG A 42 27.46 17.46 11.71
N VAL A 43 27.70 17.61 10.40
CA VAL A 43 26.91 18.49 9.54
C VAL A 43 25.44 18.07 9.53
N LEU A 44 25.17 16.77 9.36
CA LEU A 44 23.80 16.26 9.38
C LEU A 44 23.14 16.48 10.75
N LYS A 45 23.86 16.24 11.85
CA LYS A 45 23.34 16.52 13.20
C LYS A 45 23.02 18.00 13.41
N GLU A 46 23.87 18.91 12.94
CA GLU A 46 23.66 20.36 13.04
C GLU A 46 22.48 20.84 12.18
N ALA A 47 22.13 20.10 11.13
CA ALA A 47 20.95 20.32 10.31
C ALA A 47 19.68 19.62 10.85
N ASP A 48 19.72 19.09 12.07
CA ASP A 48 18.64 18.29 12.70
C ASP A 48 18.22 17.05 11.88
N ILE A 49 19.17 16.47 11.14
CA ILE A 49 18.94 15.32 10.30
C ILE A 49 19.24 14.02 11.06
N ASN A 50 18.22 13.18 11.22
CA ASN A 50 18.34 11.88 11.88
C ASN A 50 18.92 10.79 10.94
N THR A 51 20.24 10.62 10.97
CA THR A 51 20.97 9.62 10.17
C THR A 51 20.67 8.16 10.54
N LYS A 52 20.20 7.89 11.77
CA LYS A 52 19.86 6.52 12.23
C LYS A 52 18.64 5.95 11.50
N ARG A 53 17.73 6.80 11.01
CA ARG A 53 16.56 6.38 10.22
C ARG A 53 16.94 6.05 8.77
N ARG A 54 17.74 6.90 8.11
CA ARG A 54 18.15 6.71 6.69
C ARG A 54 19.20 5.63 6.46
N ASN A 55 19.92 5.14 7.47
CA ASN A 55 20.92 4.08 7.27
C ASN A 55 20.35 2.68 6.99
N ARG A 56 19.02 2.52 6.83
CA ARG A 56 18.39 1.22 6.51
C ARG A 56 17.74 1.17 5.14
N TYR A 57 17.20 2.28 4.64
CA TYR A 57 16.49 2.39 3.37
C TYR A 57 16.20 3.87 3.06
N SER A 58 15.83 4.13 1.81
CA SER A 58 15.23 5.34 1.28
C SER A 58 13.86 4.98 0.69
N LEU A 59 12.95 5.95 0.60
CA LEU A 59 11.65 5.84 -0.09
C LEU A 59 11.09 7.23 -0.38
N ASN A 60 10.15 7.33 -1.32
CA ASN A 60 9.38 8.53 -1.60
C ASN A 60 8.34 8.77 -0.49
N GLU A 61 8.71 9.55 0.51
CA GLU A 61 7.85 9.82 1.68
C GLU A 61 6.58 10.61 1.33
N SER A 62 6.59 11.32 0.19
CA SER A 62 5.47 12.14 -0.30
C SER A 62 4.50 11.39 -1.22
N TYR A 63 4.73 10.10 -1.47
CA TYR A 63 3.96 9.33 -2.47
C TYR A 63 2.45 9.40 -2.26
N PHE A 64 2.01 9.38 -1.01
CA PHE A 64 0.59 9.43 -0.61
C PHE A 64 0.10 10.83 -0.23
N ASP A 65 0.88 11.91 -0.41
CA ASP A 65 0.42 13.26 -0.06
C ASP A 65 -0.79 13.69 -0.89
N VAL A 66 -0.85 13.24 -2.14
CA VAL A 66 -2.00 13.44 -3.04
C VAL A 66 -2.24 12.19 -3.87
N ILE A 67 -3.49 11.72 -3.91
CA ILE A 67 -3.94 10.61 -4.76
C ILE A 67 -4.37 11.16 -6.12
N ASP A 68 -3.40 11.38 -7.00
CA ASP A 68 -3.57 11.97 -8.34
C ASP A 68 -3.41 10.97 -9.49
N SER A 69 -3.15 9.69 -9.19
CA SER A 69 -3.00 8.62 -10.17
C SER A 69 -3.77 7.34 -9.80
N HIS A 70 -4.05 6.52 -10.80
CA HIS A 70 -4.70 5.22 -10.59
C HIS A 70 -3.82 4.25 -9.81
N SER A 71 -2.50 4.25 -10.02
CA SER A 71 -1.55 3.44 -9.26
C SER A 71 -1.54 3.84 -7.77
N LYS A 72 -1.50 5.15 -7.47
CA LYS A 72 -1.58 5.64 -6.08
C LYS A 72 -2.88 5.23 -5.40
N ALA A 73 -4.00 5.35 -6.11
CA ALA A 73 -5.31 4.96 -5.58
C ALA A 73 -5.39 3.44 -5.31
N TYR A 74 -4.88 2.63 -6.24
CA TYR A 74 -4.78 1.18 -6.09
C TYR A 74 -3.92 0.77 -4.90
N LEU A 75 -2.71 1.31 -4.79
CA LEU A 75 -1.84 1.05 -3.65
C LEU A 75 -2.43 1.54 -2.33
N LEU A 76 -3.13 2.68 -2.33
CA LEU A 76 -3.86 3.15 -1.14
C LEU A 76 -4.94 2.15 -0.73
N GLY A 77 -5.68 1.58 -1.70
CA GLY A 77 -6.67 0.53 -1.47
C GLY A 77 -6.07 -0.76 -0.91
N LEU A 78 -4.92 -1.17 -1.43
CA LEU A 78 -4.17 -2.33 -0.92
C LEU A 78 -3.69 -2.14 0.52
N ILE A 79 -3.07 -1.00 0.81
CA ILE A 79 -2.63 -0.67 2.17
C ILE A 79 -3.84 -0.49 3.10
N ALA A 80 -4.96 -0.02 2.57
CA ALA A 80 -6.21 0.10 3.31
C ALA A 80 -6.78 -1.26 3.78
N ALA A 81 -6.50 -2.35 3.05
CA ALA A 81 -6.88 -3.72 3.38
C ALA A 81 -5.82 -4.43 4.24
N ASP A 82 -4.60 -4.61 3.70
CA ASP A 82 -3.55 -5.45 4.31
C ASP A 82 -2.47 -4.64 5.05
N GLY A 83 -2.54 -3.31 5.00
CA GLY A 83 -1.55 -2.43 5.60
C GLY A 83 -1.83 -2.06 7.05
N CYS A 84 -0.78 -1.66 7.76
CA CYS A 84 -0.88 -1.16 9.12
C CYS A 84 0.03 0.06 9.32
N VAL A 85 -0.53 1.13 9.91
CA VAL A 85 0.22 2.33 10.30
C VAL A 85 0.11 2.51 11.80
N THR A 86 1.25 2.48 12.49
CA THR A 86 1.32 2.64 13.94
C THR A 86 1.40 4.11 14.36
N ASN A 87 1.10 4.39 15.63
CA ASN A 87 1.29 5.71 16.23
C ASN A 87 2.77 6.14 16.28
N THR A 88 3.69 5.19 16.17
CA THR A 88 5.14 5.44 16.11
C THR A 88 5.67 5.63 14.69
N ASN A 89 4.78 5.90 13.72
CA ASN A 89 5.10 6.13 12.31
C ASN A 89 5.75 4.92 11.62
N SER A 90 5.44 3.70 12.08
CA SER A 90 5.79 2.47 11.36
C SER A 90 4.68 2.16 10.38
N VAL A 91 5.05 1.88 9.13
CA VAL A 91 4.17 1.43 8.07
C VAL A 91 4.61 0.03 7.68
N ALA A 92 3.67 -0.91 7.74
CA ALA A 92 3.88 -2.28 7.31
C ALA A 92 2.83 -2.64 6.25
N PHE A 93 3.29 -3.36 5.22
CA PHE A 93 2.43 -4.00 4.24
C PHE A 93 2.95 -5.43 4.04
N GLU A 94 2.03 -6.38 3.97
CA GLU A 94 2.34 -7.79 3.83
C GLU A 94 1.29 -8.46 2.96
N SER A 95 1.73 -9.26 1.99
CA SER A 95 0.83 -10.02 1.13
C SER A 95 1.39 -11.40 0.84
N ILE A 96 0.50 -12.36 0.55
CA ILE A 96 0.87 -13.66 -0.02
C ILE A 96 1.26 -13.54 -1.50
N ASP A 97 0.78 -12.50 -2.17
CA ASP A 97 1.07 -12.23 -3.58
C ASP A 97 2.30 -11.32 -3.68
N LYS A 98 3.45 -11.93 -3.98
CA LYS A 98 4.74 -11.23 -4.08
C LYS A 98 4.68 -9.98 -4.97
N GLU A 99 3.95 -10.06 -6.08
CA GLU A 99 3.82 -8.99 -7.06
C GLU A 99 3.23 -7.70 -6.47
N LEU A 100 2.37 -7.79 -5.45
CA LEU A 100 1.80 -6.62 -4.78
C LEU A 100 2.84 -5.90 -3.93
N THR A 101 3.64 -6.67 -3.18
CA THR A 101 4.70 -6.12 -2.35
C THR A 101 5.84 -5.55 -3.21
N GLU A 102 6.15 -6.19 -4.34
CA GLU A 102 7.12 -5.68 -5.33
C GLU A 102 6.62 -4.38 -5.99
N MET A 103 5.35 -4.33 -6.42
CA MET A 103 4.76 -3.12 -6.98
C MET A 103 4.82 -1.95 -5.99
N LEU A 104 4.43 -2.17 -4.73
CA LEU A 104 4.50 -1.14 -3.70
C LEU A 104 5.94 -0.68 -3.45
N SER A 105 6.89 -1.61 -3.42
CA SER A 105 8.32 -1.29 -3.26
C SER A 105 8.84 -0.42 -4.39
N ILE A 106 8.49 -0.73 -5.65
CA ILE A 106 8.91 0.02 -6.83
C ILE A 106 8.30 1.43 -6.83
N GLU A 107 6.99 1.53 -6.61
CA GLU A 107 6.25 2.81 -6.63
C GLU A 107 6.70 3.75 -5.51
N LEU A 108 7.00 3.20 -4.32
CA LEU A 108 7.59 3.95 -3.22
C LEU A 108 9.07 4.23 -3.40
N GLN A 109 9.73 3.74 -4.45
CA GLN A 109 11.19 3.82 -4.59
C GLN A 109 11.93 3.32 -3.34
N TYR A 110 11.38 2.27 -2.73
CA TYR A 110 11.90 1.70 -1.49
C TYR A 110 13.19 0.92 -1.76
N SER A 111 14.29 1.33 -1.13
CA SER A 111 15.61 0.69 -1.30
C SER A 111 15.95 -0.35 -0.23
N GLY A 112 15.03 -0.59 0.70
CA GLY A 112 15.18 -1.67 1.67
C GLY A 112 14.77 -3.02 1.09
N GLU A 113 14.94 -4.07 1.88
CA GLU A 113 14.61 -5.43 1.46
C GLU A 113 13.13 -5.76 1.67
N ILE A 114 12.55 -6.48 0.71
CA ILE A 114 11.30 -7.21 0.89
C ILE A 114 11.63 -8.48 1.69
N ARG A 115 11.08 -8.60 2.89
CA ARG A 115 11.31 -9.75 3.76
C ARG A 115 10.34 -10.87 3.42
N VAL A 116 10.84 -12.10 3.39
CA VAL A 116 10.01 -13.30 3.31
C VAL A 116 9.70 -13.77 4.74
N VAL A 117 8.42 -13.78 5.09
CA VAL A 117 7.92 -14.31 6.35
C VAL A 117 7.33 -15.69 6.06
N GLN A 118 7.81 -16.73 6.75
CA GLN A 118 7.33 -18.10 6.56
C GLN A 118 6.59 -18.58 7.81
N PRO A 119 5.24 -18.47 7.86
CA PRO A 119 4.46 -19.01 8.96
C PRO A 119 4.43 -20.54 8.90
N GLN A 120 4.25 -21.17 10.06
CA GLN A 120 4.07 -22.62 10.15
C GLN A 120 2.73 -23.02 9.51
N ASN A 121 2.75 -23.92 8.52
CA ASN A 121 1.58 -24.42 7.78
C ASN A 121 0.88 -23.45 6.83
N TYR A 122 1.47 -22.28 6.53
CA TYR A 122 0.91 -21.33 5.56
C TYR A 122 1.92 -21.04 4.45
N ALA A 123 1.42 -20.51 3.33
CA ALA A 123 2.27 -20.02 2.25
C ALA A 123 3.21 -18.90 2.77
N PRO A 124 4.38 -18.68 2.16
CA PRO A 124 5.22 -17.53 2.49
C PRO A 124 4.48 -16.22 2.22
N HIS A 125 4.72 -15.23 3.08
CA HIS A 125 4.27 -13.87 2.93
C HIS A 125 5.46 -12.96 2.61
N TYR A 126 5.19 -11.88 1.89
CA TYR A 126 6.18 -10.90 1.47
C TYR A 126 5.86 -9.57 2.13
N ARG A 127 6.77 -9.12 3.01
CA ARG A 127 6.55 -7.96 3.88
C ARG A 127 7.56 -6.86 3.60
N ILE A 128 7.07 -5.63 3.48
CA ILE A 128 7.87 -4.42 3.69
C ILE A 128 7.46 -3.77 5.00
N ASN A 129 8.44 -3.26 5.73
CA ASN A 129 8.21 -2.51 6.96
C ASN A 129 9.26 -1.42 7.09
N PHE A 130 8.78 -0.19 7.21
CA PHE A 130 9.61 0.99 7.33
C PHE A 130 8.96 2.00 8.27
N SER A 131 9.77 2.91 8.80
CA SER A 131 9.31 4.12 9.48
C SER A 131 9.52 5.34 8.59
N SER A 132 8.44 6.12 8.41
CA SER A 132 8.43 7.43 7.76
C SER A 132 7.32 8.25 8.39
N GLU A 133 7.65 9.43 8.91
CA GLU A 133 6.66 10.29 9.58
C GLU A 133 5.69 10.91 8.58
N GLN A 134 6.20 11.43 7.46
CA GLN A 134 5.38 12.05 6.43
C GLN A 134 4.43 11.03 5.80
N LEU A 135 4.94 9.89 5.34
CA LEU A 135 4.10 8.87 4.73
C LEU A 135 3.06 8.33 5.71
N ALA A 136 3.45 8.06 6.96
CA ALA A 136 2.50 7.65 8.00
C ALA A 136 1.43 8.71 8.27
N ARG A 137 1.79 10.01 8.27
CA ARG A 137 0.84 11.11 8.44
C ARG A 137 -0.17 11.13 7.29
N SER A 138 0.29 11.02 6.05
CA SER A 138 -0.58 11.02 4.87
C SER A 138 -1.53 9.81 4.87
N LEU A 139 -1.03 8.61 5.15
CA LEU A 139 -1.87 7.41 5.29
C LEU A 139 -2.92 7.53 6.41
N ARG A 140 -2.55 8.07 7.56
CA ARG A 140 -3.52 8.35 8.65
C ARG A 140 -4.56 9.39 8.24
N GLY A 141 -4.20 10.36 7.40
CA GLY A 141 -5.14 11.31 6.78
C GLY A 141 -6.24 10.63 5.96
N TYR A 142 -5.94 9.47 5.37
CA TYR A 142 -6.92 8.60 4.70
C TYR A 142 -7.53 7.55 5.65
N GLY A 143 -7.39 7.74 6.97
CA GLY A 143 -7.92 6.84 7.99
C GLY A 143 -7.21 5.49 8.08
N ILE A 144 -6.02 5.32 7.49
CA ILE A 144 -5.26 4.06 7.59
C ILE A 144 -4.51 4.08 8.92
N ILE A 145 -5.05 3.36 9.90
CA ILE A 145 -4.58 3.31 11.28
C ILE A 145 -4.58 1.87 11.81
N THR A 146 -3.77 1.59 12.82
CA THR A 146 -3.84 0.32 13.55
C THR A 146 -5.26 0.11 14.10
N GLY A 147 -5.81 -1.10 13.93
CA GLY A 147 -7.15 -1.43 14.42
C GLY A 147 -8.28 -0.78 13.62
N ARG A 148 -8.01 -0.27 12.41
CA ARG A 148 -8.97 0.37 11.51
C ARG A 148 -10.32 -0.35 11.44
N THR A 149 -10.32 -1.67 11.31
CA THR A 149 -11.53 -2.50 11.18
C THR A 149 -12.57 -2.23 12.28
N PHE A 150 -12.14 -1.74 13.45
CA PHE A 150 -12.97 -1.42 14.61
C PHE A 150 -13.05 0.07 14.94
N SER A 151 -12.47 0.93 14.09
CA SER A 151 -12.36 2.37 14.34
C SER A 151 -13.57 3.18 13.84
N GLY A 152 -14.41 2.59 12.99
CA GLY A 152 -15.47 3.30 12.26
C GLY A 152 -14.97 4.27 11.18
N VAL A 153 -13.65 4.39 10.99
CA VAL A 153 -13.06 5.30 10.00
C VAL A 153 -12.96 4.62 8.64
N THR A 154 -13.57 5.24 7.63
CA THR A 154 -13.45 4.82 6.23
C THR A 154 -13.10 6.02 5.35
N TYR A 155 -12.31 5.79 4.31
CA TYR A 155 -11.99 6.79 3.30
C TYR A 155 -12.31 6.23 1.92
N PHE A 156 -12.83 7.09 1.04
CA PHE A 156 -12.97 6.85 -0.38
C PHE A 156 -12.42 8.05 -1.15
N PRO A 157 -11.59 7.83 -2.18
CA PRO A 157 -11.10 8.92 -3.01
C PRO A 157 -12.20 9.44 -3.94
N ASN A 158 -11.91 10.52 -4.67
CA ASN A 158 -12.77 11.03 -5.74
C ASN A 158 -13.19 9.88 -6.69
N LEU A 159 -14.42 9.95 -7.20
CA LEU A 159 -15.00 9.02 -8.16
C LEU A 159 -14.05 8.63 -9.31
N LYS A 160 -13.23 9.58 -9.80
CA LYS A 160 -12.20 9.32 -10.82
C LYS A 160 -11.27 8.16 -10.43
N TYR A 161 -10.88 8.07 -9.16
CA TYR A 161 -9.92 7.10 -8.64
C TYR A 161 -10.56 5.95 -7.85
N LEU A 162 -11.87 6.03 -7.59
CA LEU A 162 -12.61 5.08 -6.78
C LEU A 162 -12.48 3.64 -7.29
N GLY A 163 -12.58 3.41 -8.60
CA GLY A 163 -12.44 2.06 -9.18
C GLY A 163 -11.10 1.39 -8.87
N SER A 164 -10.00 2.14 -8.97
CA SER A 164 -8.65 1.65 -8.64
C SER A 164 -8.48 1.40 -7.15
N TYR A 165 -9.01 2.29 -6.30
CA TYR A 165 -8.98 2.09 -4.85
C TYR A 165 -9.77 0.85 -4.43
N VAL A 166 -10.98 0.66 -4.96
CA VAL A 166 -11.78 -0.54 -4.71
C VAL A 166 -11.11 -1.79 -5.24
N LEU A 167 -10.44 -1.74 -6.40
CA LEU A 167 -9.64 -2.86 -6.91
C LEU A 167 -8.51 -3.23 -5.94
N GLY A 168 -7.78 -2.24 -5.43
CA GLY A 168 -6.71 -2.46 -4.47
C GLY A 168 -7.21 -3.10 -3.18
N TYR A 169 -8.31 -2.59 -2.64
CA TYR A 169 -8.92 -3.18 -1.45
C TYR A 169 -9.40 -4.62 -1.74
N PHE A 170 -10.02 -4.85 -2.89
CA PHE A 170 -10.45 -6.18 -3.33
C PHE A 170 -9.25 -7.14 -3.50
N ASP A 171 -8.09 -6.66 -3.92
CA ASP A 171 -6.90 -7.48 -4.05
C ASP A 171 -6.23 -7.84 -2.73
N GLY A 172 -6.42 -7.05 -1.68
CA GLY A 172 -6.10 -7.47 -0.32
C GLY A 172 -7.18 -8.38 0.27
N ASP A 173 -8.31 -7.78 0.67
CA ASP A 173 -9.35 -8.41 1.49
C ASP A 173 -10.55 -8.97 0.71
N GLY A 174 -10.47 -8.97 -0.62
CA GLY A 174 -11.54 -9.49 -1.49
C GLY A 174 -11.36 -10.94 -1.92
N CYS A 175 -12.48 -11.58 -2.26
CA CYS A 175 -12.52 -12.93 -2.79
C CYS A 175 -13.53 -13.06 -3.93
N ALA A 176 -13.24 -13.98 -4.86
CA ALA A 176 -14.16 -14.42 -5.90
C ALA A 176 -14.29 -15.95 -5.86
N TYR A 177 -15.52 -16.46 -5.90
CA TYR A 177 -15.84 -17.88 -5.83
C TYR A 177 -16.81 -18.25 -6.95
N ALA A 178 -16.42 -19.16 -7.83
CA ALA A 178 -17.35 -19.79 -8.77
C ALA A 178 -18.13 -20.90 -8.07
N ASN A 179 -19.42 -21.03 -8.39
CA ASN A 179 -20.25 -22.11 -7.87
C ASN A 179 -19.78 -23.45 -8.47
N LYS A 180 -19.63 -24.48 -7.63
CA LYS A 180 -19.33 -25.84 -8.13
C LYS A 180 -20.60 -26.45 -8.72
N GLY A 181 -20.53 -26.88 -9.99
CA GLY A 181 -21.62 -27.59 -10.66
C GLY A 181 -22.85 -26.74 -10.99
N ARG A 182 -22.79 -25.40 -10.84
CA ARG A 182 -23.87 -24.46 -11.17
C ARG A 182 -23.28 -23.20 -11.79
N SER A 183 -24.06 -22.48 -12.59
CA SER A 183 -23.66 -21.18 -13.13
C SER A 183 -23.53 -20.12 -12.04
N GLY A 184 -22.66 -19.16 -12.27
CA GLY A 184 -22.47 -17.99 -11.42
C GLY A 184 -21.53 -18.21 -10.24
N GLY A 185 -21.60 -17.28 -9.29
CA GLY A 185 -20.64 -17.23 -8.19
C GLY A 185 -20.87 -16.04 -7.29
N LEU A 186 -19.85 -15.75 -6.48
CA LEU A 186 -19.84 -14.68 -5.49
C LEU A 186 -18.56 -13.87 -5.65
N VAL A 187 -18.69 -12.55 -5.64
CA VAL A 187 -17.60 -11.60 -5.36
C VAL A 187 -17.86 -10.99 -3.99
N CYS A 188 -16.84 -10.93 -3.13
CA CYS A 188 -16.98 -10.28 -1.83
C CYS A 188 -15.74 -9.49 -1.41
N ILE A 189 -15.94 -8.46 -0.60
CA ILE A 189 -14.91 -7.77 0.18
C ILE A 189 -15.25 -7.95 1.66
N VAL A 190 -14.23 -8.25 2.48
CA VAL A 190 -14.35 -8.32 3.94
C VAL A 190 -13.82 -7.04 4.56
N GLY A 191 -14.47 -6.52 5.60
CA GLY A 191 -13.98 -5.33 6.30
C GLY A 191 -14.85 -4.92 7.48
N SER A 192 -14.83 -3.62 7.82
CA SER A 192 -15.72 -3.06 8.84
C SER A 192 -17.16 -2.94 8.31
N PHE A 193 -18.10 -2.67 9.22
CA PHE A 193 -19.49 -2.41 8.85
C PHE A 193 -19.60 -1.18 7.94
N GLU A 194 -18.91 -0.10 8.32
CA GLU A 194 -18.91 1.18 7.61
C GLU A 194 -18.38 1.00 6.19
N LEU A 195 -17.26 0.30 6.00
CA LEU A 195 -16.74 0.00 4.68
C LEU A 195 -17.76 -0.76 3.82
N ALA A 196 -18.39 -1.79 4.38
CA ALA A 196 -19.33 -2.61 3.63
C ALA A 196 -20.58 -1.80 3.23
N CYS A 197 -21.09 -0.95 4.12
CA CYS A 197 -22.21 -0.04 3.84
C CYS A 197 -21.84 1.01 2.78
N GLU A 198 -20.66 1.62 2.91
CA GLU A 198 -20.20 2.63 1.96
C GLU A 198 -19.96 2.04 0.57
N LEU A 199 -19.42 0.82 0.46
CA LEU A 199 -19.30 0.10 -0.81
C LEU A 199 -20.68 -0.14 -1.43
N ALA A 200 -21.66 -0.58 -0.65
CA ALA A 200 -23.02 -0.80 -1.14
C ALA A 200 -23.67 0.50 -1.63
N MET A 201 -23.49 1.61 -0.90
CA MET A 201 -23.99 2.93 -1.27
C MET A 201 -23.32 3.48 -2.53
N HIS A 202 -21.99 3.58 -2.53
CA HIS A 202 -21.22 4.21 -3.62
C HIS A 202 -21.33 3.43 -4.93
N LEU A 203 -21.41 2.11 -4.86
CA LEU A 203 -21.46 1.26 -6.06
C LEU A 203 -22.89 0.90 -6.48
N GLY A 204 -23.89 1.22 -5.66
CA GLY A 204 -25.30 0.91 -5.94
C GLY A 204 -25.55 -0.59 -6.16
N MET A 205 -24.73 -1.45 -5.55
CA MET A 205 -24.77 -2.90 -5.76
C MET A 205 -24.28 -3.68 -4.55
N GLY A 206 -24.62 -4.97 -4.54
CA GLY A 206 -24.24 -5.90 -3.49
C GLY A 206 -25.09 -5.78 -2.22
N SER A 207 -24.78 -6.60 -1.23
CA SER A 207 -25.47 -6.64 0.06
C SER A 207 -24.47 -6.77 1.20
N VAL A 208 -24.75 -6.12 2.32
CA VAL A 208 -23.97 -6.22 3.56
C VAL A 208 -24.46 -7.42 4.37
N GLN A 209 -23.53 -8.25 4.85
CA GLN A 209 -23.83 -9.40 5.71
C GLN A 209 -22.81 -9.48 6.85
N GLU A 210 -23.28 -9.72 8.06
CA GLU A 210 -22.41 -9.89 9.22
C GLU A 210 -21.66 -11.24 9.17
N HIS A 211 -20.40 -11.27 9.56
CA HIS A 211 -19.65 -12.51 9.72
C HIS A 211 -20.15 -13.30 10.95
N VAL A 212 -20.12 -14.63 10.90
CA VAL A 212 -20.57 -15.52 12.00
C VAL A 212 -19.92 -15.18 13.35
N PHE A 213 -18.61 -14.86 13.34
CA PHE A 213 -17.86 -14.40 14.52
C PHE A 213 -18.13 -12.96 14.98
N LYS A 214 -19.05 -12.21 14.34
CA LYS A 214 -19.50 -10.84 14.70
C LYS A 214 -18.39 -9.81 14.89
N LYS A 215 -17.27 -9.96 14.16
CA LYS A 215 -16.12 -9.04 14.20
C LYS A 215 -15.92 -8.26 12.91
N VAL A 216 -16.41 -8.79 11.80
CA VAL A 216 -16.22 -8.23 10.46
C VAL A 216 -17.50 -8.40 9.65
N TYR A 217 -17.59 -7.66 8.56
CA TYR A 217 -18.73 -7.67 7.65
C TYR A 217 -18.28 -8.02 6.25
N TYR A 218 -19.19 -8.63 5.51
CA TYR A 218 -19.04 -8.92 4.10
C TYR A 218 -19.87 -7.94 3.29
N TRP A 219 -19.27 -7.31 2.30
CA TRP A 219 -20.01 -6.79 1.15
C TRP A 219 -19.98 -7.84 0.04
N ARG A 220 -21.15 -8.30 -0.43
CA ARG A 220 -21.29 -9.47 -1.32
C ARG A 220 -22.08 -9.14 -2.58
N ILE A 221 -21.61 -9.64 -3.72
CA ILE A 221 -22.27 -9.52 -5.02
C ILE A 221 -22.51 -10.92 -5.60
N PHE A 222 -23.78 -11.23 -5.90
CA PHE A 222 -24.18 -12.55 -6.40
C PHE A 222 -24.70 -12.52 -7.85
N SER A 223 -25.42 -11.46 -8.24
CA SER A 223 -26.07 -11.41 -9.55
C SER A 223 -25.06 -11.19 -10.67
N ARG A 224 -25.21 -11.90 -11.81
CA ARG A 224 -24.41 -11.70 -13.02
C ARG A 224 -24.26 -10.22 -13.40
N LYS A 225 -25.38 -9.49 -13.43
CA LYS A 225 -25.42 -8.06 -13.80
C LYS A 225 -24.48 -7.23 -12.93
N ASN A 226 -24.57 -7.37 -11.60
CA ASN A 226 -23.72 -6.60 -10.68
C ASN A 226 -22.27 -7.11 -10.67
N ILE A 227 -22.01 -8.41 -10.88
CA ILE A 227 -20.63 -8.91 -11.01
C ILE A 227 -19.97 -8.33 -12.26
N GLN A 228 -20.70 -8.23 -13.37
CA GLN A 228 -20.22 -7.58 -14.60
C GLN A 228 -19.96 -6.09 -14.35
N ALA A 229 -20.91 -5.39 -13.74
CA ALA A 229 -20.75 -3.97 -13.40
C ALA A 229 -19.55 -3.72 -12.48
N PHE A 230 -19.33 -4.58 -11.49
CA PHE A 230 -18.14 -4.53 -10.65
C PHE A 230 -16.86 -4.75 -11.46
N TYR A 231 -16.82 -5.78 -12.31
CA TYR A 231 -15.68 -6.08 -13.17
C TYR A 231 -15.32 -4.90 -14.06
N ASP A 232 -16.30 -4.33 -14.77
CA ASP A 232 -16.11 -3.19 -15.67
C ASP A 232 -15.64 -1.93 -14.91
N PHE A 233 -16.09 -1.78 -13.66
CA PHE A 233 -15.73 -0.66 -12.80
C PHE A 233 -14.28 -0.75 -12.29
N VAL A 234 -13.86 -1.91 -11.79
CA VAL A 234 -12.55 -2.07 -11.15
C VAL A 234 -11.42 -2.37 -12.13
N TYR A 235 -11.68 -3.11 -13.22
CA TYR A 235 -10.66 -3.50 -14.22
C TYR A 235 -10.57 -2.56 -15.44
N LYS A 236 -10.97 -1.30 -15.30
CA LYS A 236 -10.85 -0.29 -16.35
C LYS A 236 -9.39 -0.04 -16.80
N TYR A 237 -8.43 -0.26 -15.89
CA TYR A 237 -7.00 -0.06 -16.13
C TYR A 237 -6.27 -1.41 -16.10
N PRO A 238 -5.92 -1.97 -17.27
CA PRO A 238 -5.47 -3.35 -17.39
C PRO A 238 -4.11 -3.65 -16.73
N GLN A 239 -3.32 -2.61 -16.43
CA GLN A 239 -2.03 -2.72 -15.76
C GLN A 239 -2.13 -2.92 -14.24
N LEU A 240 -3.32 -2.79 -13.67
CA LEU A 240 -3.58 -2.96 -12.25
C LEU A 240 -4.39 -4.24 -12.00
N GLY A 241 -4.26 -4.79 -10.80
CA GLY A 241 -5.07 -5.91 -10.35
C GLY A 241 -4.35 -7.25 -10.37
N LEU A 242 -4.67 -8.11 -9.41
CA LEU A 242 -4.19 -9.49 -9.37
C LEU A 242 -4.85 -10.31 -10.48
N GLN A 243 -4.03 -10.86 -11.38
CA GLN A 243 -4.54 -11.69 -12.49
C GLN A 243 -5.32 -12.91 -11.97
N ARG A 244 -4.89 -13.51 -10.84
CA ARG A 244 -5.59 -14.65 -10.24
C ARG A 244 -7.01 -14.31 -9.78
N LYS A 245 -7.29 -13.08 -9.34
CA LYS A 245 -8.63 -12.66 -8.90
C LYS A 245 -9.47 -12.23 -10.11
N LYS A 246 -8.85 -11.56 -11.08
CA LYS A 246 -9.48 -11.24 -12.37
C LYS A 246 -10.00 -12.49 -13.09
N ASN A 247 -9.14 -13.49 -13.27
CA ASN A 247 -9.50 -14.76 -13.93
C ASN A 247 -10.67 -15.47 -13.25
N LYS A 248 -10.78 -15.40 -11.92
CA LYS A 248 -11.91 -15.98 -11.19
C LYS A 248 -13.22 -15.26 -11.48
N ILE A 249 -13.21 -13.93 -11.58
CA ILE A 249 -14.40 -13.16 -11.94
C ILE A 249 -14.81 -13.46 -13.40
N GLU A 250 -13.85 -13.49 -14.32
CA GLU A 250 -14.08 -13.87 -15.71
C GLU A 250 -14.68 -15.28 -15.84
N ALA A 251 -14.15 -16.24 -15.07
CA ALA A 251 -14.71 -17.60 -15.02
C ALA A 251 -16.15 -17.63 -14.48
N ILE A 252 -16.46 -16.82 -13.46
CA ILE A 252 -17.84 -16.65 -12.97
C ILE A 252 -18.73 -16.12 -14.09
N LEU A 253 -18.32 -15.06 -14.77
CA LEU A 253 -19.10 -14.42 -15.83
C LEU A 253 -19.29 -15.32 -17.07
N GLY A 254 -18.28 -16.12 -17.42
CA GLY A 254 -18.33 -17.09 -18.51
C GLY A 254 -19.15 -18.34 -18.18
N SER A 255 -19.37 -18.67 -16.90
CA SER A 255 -20.15 -19.84 -16.48
C SER A 255 -21.67 -19.68 -16.66
N TYR A 256 -22.16 -18.46 -16.86
CA TYR A 256 -23.58 -18.23 -17.11
C TYR A 256 -23.93 -18.72 -18.52
N LYS A 257 -24.80 -19.73 -18.58
CA LYS A 257 -25.38 -20.18 -19.85
C LYS A 257 -26.03 -18.99 -20.53
N HIS A 258 -25.80 -18.82 -21.83
CA HIS A 258 -26.60 -17.91 -22.63
C HIS A 258 -28.03 -18.47 -22.59
N GLY A 259 -28.91 -17.75 -21.90
CA GLY A 259 -30.34 -18.06 -21.88
C GLY A 259 -30.97 -17.74 -23.22
#